data_AF-A0A7W8S6D1-F1
#
_entry.id   AF-A0A7W8S6D1-F1
#
_cell.length_a   1.000
_cell.length_b   1.000
_cell.length_c   1.000
_cell.angle_alpha   90.00
_cell.angle_beta   90.00
_cell.angle_gamma   90.00
#
_symmetry.space_group_name_H-M   'P 1'
#
loop_
_entity.id
_entity.type
_entity.pdbx_description
1 polymer ?
#
loop_
_entity_poly.entity_id
_entity_poly.type
_entity_poly.pdbx_seq_one_letter_code
_entity_poly.pdbx_strand_id
1 'polypeptide(L)'
;MTVLRATPSHIYFESKISGSTQAPREVIAGADRSRERSVNGTDTVVNRPFAFPLSPGKSWTVEYAGQHPNRVFASQKWNSQYRVVGTETVEVPAGKFQAIKIEAEGDWVAQLEPRQTVTQATQVEHGDTAMITHAQKLGPVQATGRTYKSVLVCAGSRPLGEIGGRVLRQQWREKRALYDRTRVV
;
A
#
# COMPACT_ATOMS: atom_id res chain seq x y z
N MET A 1 10.61 7.63 -6.05
CA MET A 1 10.72 6.21 -6.42
C MET A 1 11.43 6.15 -7.75
N THR A 2 12.44 5.30 -7.89
CA THR A 2 13.26 5.19 -9.11
C THR A 2 13.29 3.74 -9.56
N VAL A 3 12.98 3.45 -10.82
CA VAL A 3 13.04 2.08 -11.34
C VAL A 3 14.49 1.79 -11.75
N LEU A 4 15.05 0.69 -11.24
CA LEU A 4 16.41 0.25 -11.55
C LEU A 4 16.44 -0.60 -12.82
N ARG A 5 15.59 -1.63 -12.89
CA ARG A 5 15.46 -2.53 -14.05
C ARG A 5 14.11 -3.25 -14.05
N ALA A 6 13.63 -3.65 -15.21
CA ALA A 6 12.44 -4.49 -15.35
C ALA A 6 12.74 -5.76 -16.16
N THR A 7 12.26 -6.90 -15.69
CA THR A 7 12.19 -8.17 -16.42
C THR A 7 10.73 -8.48 -16.76
N PRO A 8 10.45 -9.49 -17.60
CA PRO A 8 9.07 -9.88 -17.90
C PRO A 8 8.24 -10.29 -16.68
N SER A 9 8.88 -10.70 -15.58
CA SER A 9 8.24 -11.20 -14.37
C SER A 9 8.45 -10.33 -13.14
N HIS A 10 9.42 -9.41 -13.14
CA HIS A 10 9.79 -8.62 -11.95
C HIS A 10 10.19 -7.19 -12.31
N ILE A 11 9.90 -6.25 -11.41
CA ILE A 11 10.36 -4.87 -11.48
C ILE A 11 11.19 -4.59 -10.23
N TYR A 12 12.42 -4.12 -10.45
CA TYR A 12 13.35 -3.71 -9.41
C TYR A 12 13.28 -2.19 -9.31
N PHE A 13 12.94 -1.66 -8.14
CA PHE A 13 12.88 -0.22 -7.94
C PHE A 13 13.35 0.17 -6.54
N GLU A 14 13.94 1.36 -6.46
CA GLU A 14 14.27 1.99 -5.20
C GLU A 14 13.11 2.86 -4.72
N SER A 15 12.77 2.69 -3.45
CA SER A 15 11.82 3.55 -2.76
C SER A 15 12.51 4.25 -1.60
N LYS A 16 12.39 5.57 -1.55
CA LYS A 16 12.79 6.39 -0.42
C LYS A 16 11.55 7.17 0.03
N ILE A 17 11.27 7.14 1.33
CA ILE A 17 10.19 7.93 1.91
C ILE A 17 10.60 9.40 1.76
N SER A 18 9.72 10.23 1.19
CA SER A 18 9.98 11.66 1.03
C SER A 18 10.25 12.28 2.41
N GLY A 19 11.38 12.99 2.55
CA GLY A 19 11.83 13.57 3.82
C GLY A 19 12.60 12.63 4.75
N SER A 20 12.79 11.35 4.41
CA SER A 20 13.62 10.43 5.21
C SER A 20 15.11 10.60 4.92
N THR A 21 15.95 10.52 5.96
CA THR A 21 17.42 10.44 5.84
C THR A 21 17.90 9.02 5.56
N GLN A 22 17.02 8.01 5.65
CA GLN A 22 17.40 6.63 5.34
C GLN A 22 17.73 6.45 3.86
N ALA A 23 18.68 5.54 3.60
CA ALA A 23 19.02 5.12 2.25
C ALA A 23 17.78 4.55 1.54
N PRO A 24 17.66 4.74 0.21
CA PRO A 24 16.62 4.10 -0.58
C PRO A 24 16.66 2.58 -0.36
N ARG A 25 15.48 1.97 -0.17
CA ARG A 25 15.37 0.50 -0.10
C ARG A 25 15.10 -0.03 -1.51
N GLU A 26 15.84 -1.04 -1.93
CA GLU A 26 15.52 -1.81 -3.13
C GLU A 26 14.30 -2.69 -2.86
N VAL A 27 13.36 -2.68 -3.80
CA VAL A 27 12.14 -3.48 -3.76
C VAL A 27 12.04 -4.26 -5.06
N ILE A 28 11.86 -5.57 -4.92
CA ILE A 28 11.47 -6.47 -6.01
C ILE A 28 9.96 -6.59 -5.93
N ALA A 29 9.26 -6.22 -7.00
CA ALA A 29 7.83 -6.49 -7.13
C ALA A 29 7.63 -7.38 -8.36
N GLY A 30 6.61 -8.23 -8.35
CA GLY A 30 6.22 -8.97 -9.56
C GLY A 30 5.92 -8.02 -10.73
N ALA A 31 5.81 -8.54 -11.95
CA ALA A 31 5.36 -7.75 -13.10
C ALA A 31 3.95 -7.19 -12.89
N ASP A 32 3.19 -7.84 -12.01
CA ASP A 32 1.88 -7.44 -11.50
C ASP A 32 1.97 -6.45 -10.31
N ARG A 33 3.20 -6.05 -9.96
CA ARG A 33 3.58 -5.24 -8.79
C ARG A 33 3.05 -5.80 -7.47
N SER A 34 2.86 -7.12 -7.42
CA SER A 34 2.54 -7.77 -6.16
C SER A 34 3.64 -7.55 -5.14
N ARG A 35 3.22 -7.31 -3.90
CA ARG A 35 4.08 -7.31 -2.72
C ARG A 35 3.68 -8.48 -1.87
N GLU A 36 4.65 -9.33 -1.59
CA GLU A 36 4.53 -10.43 -0.67
C GLU A 36 5.17 -10.08 0.67
N ARG A 37 4.63 -10.65 1.73
CA ARG A 37 5.18 -10.56 3.07
C ARG A 37 4.92 -11.89 3.77
N SER A 38 5.89 -12.36 4.55
CA SER A 38 5.63 -13.45 5.49
C SER A 38 4.64 -12.97 6.55
N VAL A 39 3.45 -13.57 6.56
CA VAL A 39 2.37 -13.32 7.52
C VAL A 39 2.11 -14.64 8.23
N ASN A 40 2.31 -14.68 9.55
CA ASN A 40 2.20 -15.90 10.37
C ASN A 40 3.04 -17.09 9.84
N GLY A 41 4.20 -16.82 9.21
CA GLY A 41 5.07 -17.85 8.65
C GLY A 41 4.75 -18.27 7.21
N THR A 42 3.69 -17.72 6.59
CA THR A 42 3.31 -18.01 5.21
C THR A 42 3.49 -16.78 4.33
N ASP A 43 4.14 -16.95 3.17
CA ASP A 43 4.27 -15.87 2.19
C ASP A 43 2.90 -15.52 1.60
N THR A 44 2.44 -14.32 1.95
CA THR A 44 1.09 -13.84 1.62
C THR A 44 1.18 -12.57 0.80
N VAL A 45 0.38 -12.50 -0.27
CA VAL A 45 0.26 -11.29 -1.09
C VAL A 45 -0.52 -10.23 -0.32
N VAL A 46 0.16 -9.17 0.08
CA VAL A 46 -0.43 -8.07 0.87
C VAL A 46 -0.84 -6.87 0.02
N ASN A 47 -0.42 -6.84 -1.23
CA ASN A 47 -0.78 -5.80 -2.20
C ASN A 47 -0.61 -6.37 -3.61
N ARG A 48 -1.62 -6.27 -4.47
CA ARG A 48 -1.52 -6.65 -5.89
C ARG A 48 -2.26 -5.60 -6.72
N PRO A 49 -1.58 -4.54 -7.15
CA PRO A 49 -2.23 -3.44 -7.86
C PRO A 49 -2.49 -3.74 -9.34
N PHE A 50 -1.85 -4.77 -9.92
CA PHE A 50 -2.15 -5.21 -11.27
C PHE A 50 -2.54 -6.69 -11.26
N ALA A 51 -3.56 -7.06 -12.03
CA ALA A 51 -3.88 -8.45 -12.31
C ALA A 51 -4.13 -8.58 -13.81
N PHE A 52 -3.13 -9.03 -14.56
CA PHE A 52 -3.24 -9.12 -16.02
C PHE A 52 -4.21 -10.22 -16.47
N PRO A 53 -4.92 -10.05 -17.60
CA PRO A 53 -5.00 -8.83 -18.42
C PRO A 53 -5.77 -7.70 -17.70
N LEU A 54 -5.39 -6.44 -17.92
CA LEU A 54 -5.99 -5.25 -17.32
C LEU A 54 -7.17 -4.72 -18.17
N SER A 55 -8.21 -5.53 -18.33
CA SER A 55 -9.41 -5.15 -19.08
C SER A 55 -10.30 -4.23 -18.24
N PRO A 56 -10.92 -3.18 -18.82
CA PRO A 56 -11.91 -2.36 -18.12
C PRO A 56 -12.99 -3.20 -17.46
N GLY A 57 -13.35 -2.88 -16.22
CA GLY A 57 -14.33 -3.63 -15.43
C GLY A 57 -13.78 -4.85 -14.69
N LYS A 58 -12.54 -5.30 -14.97
CA LYS A 58 -11.93 -6.39 -14.19
C LYS A 58 -11.74 -5.98 -12.75
N SER A 59 -12.15 -6.84 -11.83
CA SER A 59 -11.94 -6.68 -10.39
C SER A 59 -11.21 -7.87 -9.79
N TRP A 60 -10.53 -7.65 -8.66
CA TRP A 60 -9.93 -8.71 -7.86
C TRP A 60 -9.79 -8.24 -6.42
N THR A 61 -9.72 -9.19 -5.51
CA THR A 61 -9.62 -8.92 -4.07
C THR A 61 -8.27 -9.39 -3.53
N VAL A 62 -7.72 -8.62 -2.60
CA VAL A 62 -6.55 -8.98 -1.80
C VAL A 62 -6.96 -8.91 -0.33
N GLU A 63 -6.93 -10.06 0.33
CA GLU A 63 -7.24 -10.20 1.75
C GLU A 63 -6.06 -10.84 2.47
N TYR A 64 -5.76 -10.36 3.67
CA TYR A 64 -4.81 -11.01 4.55
C TYR A 64 -5.10 -10.69 6.01
N ALA A 65 -4.75 -11.61 6.90
CA ALA A 65 -4.84 -11.44 8.34
C ALA A 65 -3.51 -11.85 8.99
N GLY A 66 -2.97 -10.99 9.83
CA GLY A 66 -1.75 -11.24 10.59
C GLY A 66 -2.02 -11.23 12.09
N GLN A 67 -1.33 -12.12 12.80
CA GLN A 67 -1.18 -12.06 14.25
C GLN A 67 0.10 -11.29 14.57
N HIS A 68 0.04 -10.45 15.60
CA HIS A 68 1.15 -9.62 16.06
C HIS A 68 1.93 -8.90 14.93
N PRO A 69 1.26 -8.18 14.01
CA PRO A 69 1.96 -7.55 12.88
C PRO A 69 2.96 -6.46 13.30
N ASN A 70 2.81 -5.91 14.52
CA ASN A 70 3.73 -5.01 15.20
C ASN A 70 3.46 -5.04 16.72
N ARG A 71 4.21 -4.24 17.52
CA ARG A 71 4.07 -4.16 18.99
C ARG A 71 2.76 -3.51 19.49
N VAL A 72 1.96 -2.95 18.59
CA VAL A 72 0.73 -2.21 18.92
C VAL A 72 -0.51 -3.04 18.68
N PHE A 73 -0.51 -3.87 17.64
CA PHE A 73 -1.65 -4.67 17.23
C PHE A 73 -1.41 -6.15 17.55
N ALA A 74 -2.32 -6.74 18.31
CA ALA A 74 -2.40 -8.18 18.56
C ALA A 74 -2.83 -8.93 17.29
N SER A 75 -3.72 -8.35 16.50
CA SER A 75 -4.11 -8.90 15.20
C SER A 75 -4.53 -7.79 14.25
N GLN A 76 -4.43 -8.04 12.95
CA GLN A 76 -4.93 -7.14 11.93
C GLN A 76 -5.42 -7.92 10.71
N LYS A 77 -6.63 -7.61 10.26
CA LYS A 77 -7.23 -8.08 9.01
C LYS A 77 -7.36 -6.92 8.04
N TRP A 78 -7.01 -7.18 6.79
CA TRP A 78 -7.11 -6.26 5.67
C TRP A 78 -7.96 -6.87 4.57
N ASN A 79 -8.79 -6.04 3.97
CA ASN A 79 -9.53 -6.33 2.75
C ASN A 79 -9.30 -5.19 1.75
N SER A 80 -9.03 -5.52 0.49
CA SER A 80 -8.83 -4.54 -0.57
C SER A 80 -9.40 -5.07 -1.88
N GLN A 81 -10.42 -4.40 -2.39
CA GLN A 81 -11.07 -4.68 -3.65
C GLN A 81 -10.54 -3.72 -4.72
N TYR A 82 -9.87 -4.27 -5.72
CA TYR A 82 -9.36 -3.54 -6.87
C TYR A 82 -10.34 -3.61 -8.04
N ARG A 83 -10.37 -2.56 -8.86
CA ARG A 83 -11.08 -2.50 -10.14
C ARG A 83 -10.30 -1.73 -11.19
N VAL A 84 -10.30 -2.23 -12.42
CA VAL A 84 -9.87 -1.44 -13.59
C VAL A 84 -11.00 -0.51 -13.98
N VAL A 85 -10.81 0.80 -13.82
CA VAL A 85 -11.80 1.81 -14.16
C VAL A 85 -11.87 2.02 -15.68
N GLY A 86 -10.71 2.10 -16.33
CA GLY A 86 -10.64 2.37 -17.77
C GLY A 86 -9.35 3.06 -18.15
N THR A 87 -9.37 3.75 -19.30
CA THR A 87 -8.22 4.54 -19.78
C THR A 87 -8.45 6.03 -19.50
N GLU A 88 -7.43 6.72 -19.01
CA GLU A 88 -7.41 8.16 -18.75
C GLU A 88 -6.17 8.79 -19.39
N THR A 89 -6.31 10.02 -19.90
CA THR A 89 -5.18 10.80 -20.43
C THR A 89 -4.43 11.46 -19.28
N VAL A 90 -3.15 11.14 -19.12
CA VAL A 90 -2.26 11.76 -18.12
C VAL A 90 -1.32 12.72 -18.81
N GLU A 91 -1.31 13.97 -18.35
CA GLU A 91 -0.38 14.99 -18.80
C GLU A 91 0.83 15.04 -17.88
N VAL A 92 2.01 14.85 -18.45
CA VAL A 92 3.32 15.00 -17.78
C VAL A 92 4.15 16.01 -18.58
N PRO A 93 5.24 16.57 -18.02
CA PRO A 93 6.09 17.50 -18.75
C PRO A 93 6.62 16.96 -20.10
N ALA A 94 6.67 15.63 -20.26
CA ALA A 94 7.07 14.95 -21.49
C ALA A 94 5.93 14.77 -22.53
N GLY A 95 4.72 15.26 -22.26
CA GLY A 95 3.55 15.15 -23.15
C GLY A 95 2.36 14.41 -22.52
N LYS A 96 1.37 14.09 -23.35
CA LYS A 96 0.15 13.38 -22.96
C LYS A 96 0.25 11.90 -23.25
N PHE A 97 -0.13 11.06 -22.28
CA PHE A 97 -0.06 9.60 -22.38
C PHE A 97 -1.39 8.96 -22.00
N GLN A 98 -1.75 7.87 -22.68
CA GLN A 98 -2.88 7.04 -22.28
C GLN A 98 -2.45 6.10 -21.14
N ALA A 99 -3.14 6.19 -20.01
CA ALA A 99 -2.91 5.38 -18.83
C ALA A 99 -4.14 4.56 -18.48
N ILE A 100 -3.96 3.32 -18.03
CA ILE A 100 -5.05 2.55 -17.42
C ILE A 100 -5.15 2.97 -15.96
N LYS A 101 -6.35 3.37 -15.54
CA LYS A 101 -6.68 3.71 -14.16
C LYS A 101 -7.21 2.49 -13.43
N ILE A 102 -6.65 2.24 -12.26
CA ILE A 102 -7.06 1.19 -11.34
C ILE A 102 -7.34 1.84 -10.00
N GLU A 103 -8.48 1.52 -9.43
CA GLU A 103 -8.86 1.97 -8.09
C GLU A 103 -8.92 0.77 -7.15
N ALA A 104 -8.58 0.99 -5.88
CA ALA A 104 -8.77 0.03 -4.82
C ALA A 104 -9.49 0.68 -3.65
N GLU A 105 -10.55 0.03 -3.20
CA GLU A 105 -11.29 0.39 -1.99
C GLU A 105 -11.11 -0.75 -0.99
N GLY A 106 -11.01 -0.43 0.29
CA GLY A 106 -10.78 -1.46 1.29
C GLY A 106 -11.04 -1.01 2.70
N ASP A 107 -11.07 -1.98 3.59
CA ASP A 107 -11.26 -1.82 5.01
C ASP A 107 -10.20 -2.61 5.77
N TRP A 108 -9.92 -2.16 6.98
CA TRP A 108 -9.09 -2.91 7.90
C TRP A 108 -9.67 -2.87 9.30
N VAL A 109 -9.42 -3.95 10.02
CA VAL A 109 -9.78 -4.12 11.42
C VAL A 109 -8.55 -4.64 12.15
N ALA A 110 -8.18 -4.02 13.26
CA ALA A 110 -7.10 -4.48 14.12
C ALA A 110 -7.57 -4.60 15.56
N GLN A 111 -7.05 -5.61 16.26
CA GLN A 111 -7.13 -5.68 17.71
C GLN A 111 -5.83 -5.13 18.28
N LEU A 112 -5.90 -4.20 19.24
CA LEU A 112 -4.73 -3.68 19.93
C LEU A 112 -4.23 -4.69 20.96
N GLU A 113 -2.92 -4.67 21.18
CA GLU A 113 -2.32 -5.33 22.33
C GLU A 113 -2.89 -4.74 23.62
N PRO A 114 -3.21 -5.56 24.64
CA PRO A 114 -3.56 -5.08 25.96
C PRO A 114 -2.45 -4.19 26.51
N ARG A 115 -2.82 -3.03 27.05
CA ARG A 115 -1.87 -2.08 27.65
C ARG A 115 -2.14 -1.94 29.13
N GLN A 116 -1.05 -1.81 29.89
CA GLN A 116 -1.10 -1.43 31.29
C GLN A 116 -0.53 -0.02 31.42
N THR A 117 -1.29 0.86 32.05
CA THR A 117 -0.84 2.21 32.39
C THR A 117 -0.70 2.28 33.90
N VAL A 118 0.43 2.79 34.39
CA VAL A 118 0.66 3.02 35.82
C VAL A 118 0.79 4.53 36.02
N THR A 119 -0.13 5.10 36.80
CA THR A 119 -0.10 6.49 37.22
C THR A 119 0.30 6.54 38.68
N GLN A 120 1.37 7.25 38.98
CA GLN A 120 1.82 7.49 40.35
C GLN A 120 1.57 8.95 40.69
N ALA A 121 0.91 9.18 41.82
CA ALA A 121 0.71 10.50 42.39
C ALA A 121 1.26 10.50 43.81
N THR A 122 1.91 11.60 44.18
CA THR A 122 2.34 11.81 45.56
C THR A 122 1.41 12.85 46.18
N GLN A 123 0.73 12.50 47.26
CA GLN A 123 -0.11 13.40 48.03
C GLN A 123 0.62 13.73 49.33
N VAL A 124 0.78 15.02 49.60
CA VAL A 124 1.37 15.52 50.86
C VAL A 124 0.26 16.29 51.58
N GLU A 125 -0.10 15.85 52.78
CA GLU A 125 -1.13 16.50 53.58
C GLU A 125 -0.69 16.52 55.05
N HIS A 126 -0.67 17.70 55.66
CA HIS A 126 -0.37 17.94 57.09
C HIS A 126 0.81 17.11 57.68
N GLY A 127 1.94 17.05 56.99
CA GLY A 127 3.17 16.41 57.48
C GLY A 127 3.32 14.93 57.12
N ASP A 128 2.27 14.30 56.59
CA ASP A 128 2.32 12.95 56.04
C ASP A 128 2.47 12.98 54.52
N THR A 129 3.34 12.11 54.00
CA THR A 129 3.52 11.90 52.56
C THR A 129 3.04 10.52 52.18
N ALA A 130 2.04 10.46 51.30
CA ALA A 130 1.50 9.22 50.76
C ALA A 130 1.80 9.12 49.25
N MET A 131 2.29 7.96 48.81
CA MET A 131 2.34 7.63 47.39
C MET A 131 1.11 6.80 47.01
N ILE A 132 0.34 7.29 46.05
CA ILE A 132 -0.78 6.59 45.46
C ILE A 132 -0.32 6.03 44.11
N THR A 133 -0.31 4.70 43.98
CA THR A 133 -0.06 4.03 42.71
C THR A 133 -1.37 3.49 42.16
N HIS A 134 -1.77 3.98 40.98
CA HIS A 134 -2.94 3.48 40.26
C HIS A 134 -2.49 2.71 39.02
N ALA A 135 -2.72 1.40 38.99
CA ALA A 135 -2.46 0.55 37.84
C ALA A 135 -3.77 0.24 37.11
N GLN A 136 -3.88 0.66 35.85
CA GLN A 136 -5.04 0.41 35.01
C GLN A 136 -4.67 -0.55 33.87
N LYS A 137 -5.39 -1.67 33.77
CA LYS A 137 -5.29 -2.60 32.64
C LYS A 137 -6.37 -2.23 31.62
N LEU A 138 -5.96 -1.81 30.44
CA LEU A 138 -6.85 -1.59 29.31
C LEU A 138 -7.06 -2.93 28.59
N GLY A 139 -8.34 -3.33 28.48
CA GLY A 139 -8.75 -4.53 27.75
C GLY A 139 -8.47 -4.43 26.24
N PRO A 140 -8.73 -5.49 25.48
CA PRO A 140 -8.54 -5.49 24.03
C PRO A 140 -9.43 -4.43 23.38
N VAL A 141 -8.81 -3.43 22.74
CA VAL A 141 -9.50 -2.38 21.99
C VAL A 141 -9.44 -2.72 20.52
N GLN A 142 -10.55 -2.58 19.81
CA GLN A 142 -10.60 -2.72 18.35
C GLN A 142 -10.42 -1.36 17.69
N ALA A 143 -9.59 -1.33 16.64
CA ALA A 143 -9.45 -0.19 15.74
C ALA A 143 -9.89 -0.61 14.33
N THR A 144 -10.54 0.29 13.61
CA THR A 144 -10.97 0.06 12.23
C THR A 144 -10.63 1.27 11.37
N GLY A 145 -10.58 1.08 10.05
CA GLY A 145 -10.41 2.19 9.13
C GLY A 145 -10.73 1.80 7.69
N ARG A 146 -10.85 2.80 6.83
CA ARG A 146 -11.07 2.62 5.39
C ARG A 146 -9.86 3.09 4.61
N THR A 147 -9.67 2.51 3.44
CA THR A 147 -8.59 2.89 2.53
C THR A 147 -9.11 3.06 1.12
N TYR A 148 -8.53 4.03 0.44
CA TYR A 148 -8.71 4.24 -0.98
C TYR A 148 -7.34 4.42 -1.65
N LYS A 149 -7.12 3.70 -2.74
CA LYS A 149 -5.91 3.79 -3.57
C LYS A 149 -6.31 4.02 -5.02
N SER A 150 -5.54 4.86 -5.70
CA SER A 150 -5.64 5.02 -7.15
C SER A 150 -4.25 4.86 -7.76
N VAL A 151 -4.16 4.00 -8.77
CA VAL A 151 -2.94 3.66 -9.48
C VAL A 151 -3.16 3.86 -10.97
N LEU A 152 -2.27 4.65 -11.59
CA LEU A 152 -2.24 4.86 -13.03
C LEU A 152 -1.05 4.13 -13.64
N VAL A 153 -1.29 3.41 -14.73
CA VAL A 153 -0.23 2.73 -15.48
C VAL A 153 -0.27 3.09 -16.97
N CYS A 154 0.76 3.77 -17.46
CA CYS A 154 0.93 4.06 -18.88
C CYS A 154 1.51 2.84 -19.62
N ALA A 155 1.01 2.57 -20.82
CA ALA A 155 1.72 1.76 -21.80
C ALA A 155 2.69 2.68 -22.57
N GLY A 156 3.94 2.27 -22.77
CA GLY A 156 4.88 3.04 -23.56
C GLY A 156 4.51 3.00 -25.05
N SER A 157 3.65 3.90 -25.51
CA SER A 157 3.55 4.26 -26.91
C SER A 157 3.78 5.76 -27.05
N ARG A 158 4.59 6.14 -28.05
CA ARG A 158 5.00 7.51 -28.37
C ARG A 158 3.80 8.48 -28.35
N PRO A 159 4.04 9.79 -28.10
CA PRO A 159 3.00 10.80 -28.26
C PRO A 159 2.32 10.66 -29.62
N LEU A 160 1.00 10.81 -29.66
CA LEU A 160 0.13 10.68 -30.83
C LEU A 160 0.52 11.70 -31.91
N GLY A 161 1.55 11.35 -32.69
CA GLY A 161 1.71 11.75 -34.08
C GLY A 161 1.31 10.57 -34.94
N GLU A 162 0.50 10.83 -35.96
CA GLU A 162 -0.06 9.90 -36.94
C GLU A 162 0.84 8.71 -37.31
N ILE A 163 0.24 7.53 -37.53
CA ILE A 163 0.45 6.66 -38.71
C ILE A 163 -0.56 5.51 -38.64
N GLY A 164 -1.15 5.21 -39.81
CA GLY A 164 -2.23 4.28 -40.05
C GLY A 164 -2.01 2.83 -39.59
N GLY A 165 -3.13 2.10 -39.62
CA GLY A 165 -3.32 0.83 -38.93
C GLY A 165 -2.33 -0.28 -39.26
N ARG A 166 -1.98 -1.04 -38.21
CA ARG A 166 -1.77 -2.48 -38.27
C ARG A 166 -1.81 -3.09 -36.86
N VAL A 167 -2.79 -3.96 -36.68
CA VAL A 167 -2.83 -5.22 -35.91
C VAL A 167 -2.00 -5.31 -34.62
N LEU A 168 -2.76 -5.54 -33.53
CA LEU A 168 -2.33 -6.00 -32.22
C LEU A 168 -1.25 -7.08 -32.28
N ARG A 169 -0.07 -6.76 -31.75
CA ARG A 169 0.82 -7.63 -30.96
C ARG A 169 2.08 -6.80 -30.72
N GLN A 170 2.16 -6.09 -29.60
CA GLN A 170 3.36 -5.31 -29.32
C GLN A 170 3.85 -5.46 -27.88
N GLN A 171 5.06 -6.01 -27.84
CA GLN A 171 5.99 -6.07 -26.73
C GLN A 171 5.94 -4.81 -25.87
N TRP A 172 5.72 -5.02 -24.59
CA TRP A 172 5.72 -4.00 -23.56
C TRP A 172 7.16 -3.56 -23.25
N ARG A 173 7.73 -2.63 -24.02
CA ARG A 173 9.01 -1.99 -23.68
C ARG A 173 8.82 -0.63 -23.01
N GLU A 174 9.79 -0.36 -22.15
CA GLU A 174 9.87 0.63 -21.08
C GLU A 174 9.68 2.09 -21.50
N LYS A 175 8.75 2.77 -20.82
CA LYS A 175 8.92 3.99 -20.01
C LYS A 175 7.58 4.24 -19.31
N ARG A 176 7.46 3.92 -18.02
CA ARG A 176 6.19 4.05 -17.27
C ARG A 176 6.35 5.04 -16.12
N ALA A 177 5.71 6.20 -16.24
CA ALA A 177 5.39 7.03 -15.09
C ALA A 177 4.27 6.35 -14.31
N LEU A 178 4.48 6.11 -13.02
CA LEU A 178 3.47 5.57 -12.11
C LEU A 178 3.11 6.67 -11.11
N TYR A 179 1.83 6.98 -11.01
CA TYR A 179 1.28 7.82 -9.96
C TYR A 179 0.45 6.94 -9.03
N ASP A 180 0.87 6.84 -7.76
CA ASP A 180 0.17 6.11 -6.70
C ASP A 180 -0.24 7.12 -5.63
N ARG A 181 -1.56 7.25 -5.43
CA ARG A 181 -2.13 8.09 -4.37
C ARG A 181 -2.92 7.19 -3.43
N THR A 182 -2.33 6.87 -2.29
CA THR A 182 -3.00 6.17 -1.20
C THR A 182 -3.52 7.19 -0.18
N ARG A 183 -4.82 7.12 0.16
CA ARG A 183 -5.42 7.87 1.27
C ARG A 183 -6.03 6.91 2.28
N VAL A 184 -5.73 7.14 3.55
CA VAL A 184 -6.50 6.57 4.68
C VAL A 184 -7.65 7.54 4.91
N VAL A 185 -8.88 7.02 4.86
CA VAL A 185 -10.13 7.79 4.99
C VAL A 185 -10.70 7.59 6.37
#